data_AF-A0A4Q7G383-F1
#
_entry.id   AF-A0A4Q7G383-F1
#
_cell.length_a   1.000
_cell.length_b   1.000
_cell.length_c   1.000
_cell.angle_alpha   90.00
_cell.angle_beta   90.00
_cell.angle_gamma   90.00
#
_symmetry.space_group_name_H-M   'P 1'
#
loop_
_entity.id
_entity.type
_entity.pdbx_description
1 polymer ?
#
loop_
_entity_poly.entity_id
_entity_poly.type
_entity_poly.pdbx_seq_one_letter_code
_entity_poly.pdbx_strand_id
1 'polypeptide(L)' 'MKQSQHLLDNAVICSKLAKRTTDKQTKIYFKRLEDSWRALAREQDWLDGEITPVEVSRLRRRTGVAQSLS' A
#
# COMPACT_ATOMS: atom_id res chain seq x y z
N MET A 1 -11.50 1.81 15.50
CA MET A 1 -10.78 1.09 14.43
C MET A 1 -9.30 1.40 14.57
N LYS A 2 -8.42 0.47 14.17
CA LYS A 2 -6.97 0.67 14.23
C LYS A 2 -6.53 1.69 13.17
N GLN A 3 -5.46 2.45 13.46
CA GLN A 3 -4.92 3.43 12.52
C GLN A 3 -4.46 2.78 11.20
N SER A 4 -3.82 1.61 11.25
CA SER A 4 -3.44 0.85 10.05
C SER A 4 -4.64 0.44 9.19
N GLN A 5 -5.80 0.17 9.81
CA GLN A 5 -7.02 -0.16 9.05
C GLN A 5 -7.52 1.03 8.22
N HIS A 6 -7.51 2.25 8.76
CA HIS A 6 -7.87 3.45 8.01
C HIS A 6 -6.95 3.67 6.79
N LEU A 7 -5.66 3.37 6.95
CA LEU A 7 -4.69 3.44 5.85
C LEU A 7 -4.96 2.37 4.78
N LEU A 8 -5.34 1.16 5.17
CA LEU A 8 -5.76 0.10 4.24
C LEU A 8 -7.05 0.46 3.49
N ASP A 9 -8.01 1.11 4.15
CA ASP A 9 -9.25 1.57 3.52
C ASP A 9 -8.95 2.62 2.44
N ASN A 10 -8.03 3.55 2.71
CA ASN A 10 -7.53 4.51 1.71
C ASN A 10 -6.88 3.80 0.51
N ALA A 11 -6.08 2.77 0.76
CA ALA A 11 -5.48 1.97 -0.31
C ALA A 11 -6.56 1.33 -1.21
N VAL A 12 -7.63 0.78 -0.61
CA VAL A 12 -8.77 0.21 -1.33
C VAL A 12 -9.50 1.26 -2.17
N ILE A 13 -9.68 2.47 -1.64
CA ILE A 13 -10.28 3.59 -2.38
C ILE A 13 -9.41 3.94 -3.61
N CYS A 14 -8.10 4.08 -3.43
CA CYS A 14 -7.17 4.34 -4.54
C CYS A 14 -7.22 3.24 -5.60
N SER A 15 -7.30 1.97 -5.20
CA SER A 15 -7.47 0.84 -6.12
C SER A 15 -8.76 0.95 -6.94
N LYS A 16 -9.88 1.31 -6.32
CA LYS A 16 -11.16 1.53 -6.99
C LYS A 16 -11.10 2.70 -7.98
N LEU A 17 -10.41 3.79 -7.62
CA LEU A 17 -10.20 4.94 -8.51
C LEU A 17 -9.35 4.56 -9.72
N ALA A 18 -8.23 3.86 -9.52
CA ALA A 18 -7.37 3.37 -10.60
C ALA A 18 -8.11 2.46 -11.60
N LYS A 19 -9.11 1.70 -11.14
CA LYS A 19 -9.96 0.85 -12.00
C LYS A 19 -10.97 1.64 -12.82
N ARG A 20 -11.45 2.78 -12.30
CA ARG A 20 -12.47 3.62 -12.94
C ARG A 20 -11.87 4.64 -13.90
N THR A 21 -10.60 5.00 -13.72
CA THR A 21 -9.94 5.98 -14.56
C THR A 21 -9.49 5.37 -15.89
N THR A 22 -9.79 6.06 -16.99
CA THR A 22 -9.37 5.72 -18.35
C THR A 22 -8.01 6.29 -18.71
N ASP A 23 -7.64 7.44 -18.13
CA ASP A 23 -6.33 8.06 -18.33
C ASP A 23 -5.19 7.23 -17.70
N LYS A 24 -4.17 6.95 -18.51
CA LYS A 24 -3.04 6.10 -18.14
C LYS A 24 -2.22 6.73 -17.01
N GLN A 25 -1.98 8.05 -17.06
CA GLN A 25 -1.15 8.72 -16.08
C GLN A 25 -1.81 8.75 -14.70
N THR A 26 -3.11 9.09 -14.68
CA THR A 26 -3.92 9.12 -13.46
C THR A 26 -4.09 7.72 -12.87
N LYS A 27 -4.21 6.68 -13.70
CA LYS A 27 -4.21 5.29 -13.24
C LYS A 27 -2.89 4.89 -12.57
N ILE A 28 -1.75 5.29 -13.13
CA ILE A 28 -0.43 5.07 -12.51
C ILE A 28 -0.33 5.81 -11.17
N TYR A 29 -0.81 7.05 -11.12
CA TYR A 29 -0.84 7.84 -9.89
C TYR A 29 -1.63 7.16 -8.77
N PHE A 30 -2.87 6.70 -9.06
CA PHE A 30 -3.68 6.02 -8.05
C PHE A 30 -3.10 4.67 -7.61
N LYS A 31 -2.45 3.92 -8.50
CA LYS A 31 -1.72 2.69 -8.12
C LYS A 31 -0.56 2.99 -7.17
N ARG A 32 0.21 4.03 -7.43
CA ARG A 32 1.30 4.45 -6.54
C ARG A 32 0.79 4.88 -5.17
N LEU A 33 -0.33 5.61 -5.13
CA LEU A 33 -0.99 5.95 -3.87
C LEU A 33 -1.49 4.72 -3.11
N GLU A 34 -2.10 3.75 -3.80
CA GLU A 34 -2.49 2.48 -3.18
C GLU A 34 -1.29 1.80 -2.51
N ASP A 35 -0.17 1.68 -3.22
CA ASP A 35 1.04 1.06 -2.69
C ASP A 35 1.62 1.84 -1.50
N SER A 36 1.66 3.16 -1.57
CA SER A 36 2.12 4.03 -0.48
C SER A 36 1.26 3.86 0.78
N TRP A 37 -0.07 3.81 0.64
CA TRP A 37 -0.97 3.59 1.77
C TRP A 37 -0.77 2.21 2.40
N ARG A 38 -0.57 1.17 1.58
CA ARG A 38 -0.25 -0.19 2.07
C ARG A 38 1.10 -0.24 2.80
N ALA A 39 2.10 0.48 2.31
CA ALA A 39 3.38 0.58 2.97
C ALA A 39 3.26 1.27 4.33
N LEU A 40 2.52 2.38 4.39
CA LEU A 40 2.29 3.12 5.64
C LEU A 40 1.49 2.31 6.67
N ALA A 41 0.49 1.53 6.23
CA ALA A 41 -0.26 0.64 7.12
C ALA A 41 0.65 -0.39 7.81
N ARG A 42 1.59 -0.98 7.07
CA ARG A 42 2.58 -1.92 7.63
C ARG A 42 3.53 -1.24 8.61
N GLU A 43 3.96 -0.02 8.29
CA GLU A 43 4.79 0.76 9.19
C GLU A 43 4.04 1.04 10.50
N GLN A 44 2.75 1.37 10.42
CA GLN A 44 1.93 1.58 11.60
C GLN A 44 1.77 0.30 12.43
N ASP A 45 1.51 -0.84 11.79
CA ASP A 45 1.47 -2.13 12.50
C ASP A 45 2.80 -2.46 13.19
N TRP A 46 3.94 -2.05 12.62
CA TRP A 46 5.24 -2.20 13.25
C TRP A 46 5.43 -1.28 14.45
N LEU A 47 5.08 0.00 14.31
CA LEU A 47 5.15 0.98 15.40
C LEU A 47 4.22 0.60 16.58
N ASP A 48 3.08 -0.01 16.26
CA ASP A 48 2.12 -0.53 17.25
C ASP A 48 2.59 -1.86 17.88
N GLY A 49 3.70 -2.44 17.43
CA GLY A 49 4.27 -3.70 17.95
C GLY A 49 3.58 -4.97 17.46
N GLU A 50 2.74 -4.87 16.43
CA GLU A 50 1.87 -5.96 15.96
C GLU A 50 2.52 -6.83 14.89
N ILE A 51 3.51 -6.27 14.20
CA ILE A 51 4.42 -7.04 13.34
C ILE A 51 5.86 -6.71 13.68
N THR A 52 6.73 -7.72 13.58
CA THR A 52 8.15 -7.56 13.86
C THR A 52 8.88 -6.80 12.74
N PRO A 53 10.00 -6.14 13.03
CA PRO A 53 10.82 -5.47 12.00
C PRO A 53 11.25 -6.40 10.85
N VAL A 54 11.42 -7.70 11.16
CA VAL A 54 11.79 -8.74 10.18
C VAL A 54 10.65 -8.97 9.18
N GLU A 55 9.40 -8.94 9.64
CA GLU A 55 8.22 -9.10 8.80
C GLU A 55 8.03 -7.91 7.86
N VAL A 56 8.19 -6.67 8.36
CA VAL A 56 8.18 -5.45 7.52
C VAL A 56 9.22 -5.53 6.41
N SER A 57 10.45 -5.93 6.76
CA SER A 57 11.57 -6.04 5.82
C SER A 57 11.31 -7.10 4.74
N ARG A 58 10.66 -8.22 5.08
CA ARG A 58 10.24 -9.25 4.12
C ARG A 58 9.13 -8.73 3.19
N LEU A 59 8.14 -8.03 3.73
CA LEU A 59 7.04 -7.46 2.95
C LEU A 59 7.51 -6.36 2.00
N ARG A 60 8.44 -5.49 2.42
CA ARG A 60 9.05 -4.47 1.54
C ARG A 60 9.75 -5.08 0.34
N ARG A 61 10.54 -6.14 0.54
CA ARG A 61 11.21 -6.87 -0.57
C ARG A 61 10.22 -7.47 -1.55
N ARG A 62 9.13 -8.10 -1.06
CA ARG A 62 8.07 -8.64 -1.93
C ARG A 62 7.39 -7.56 -2.78
N THR A 63 7.17 -6.38 -2.20
CA THR A 63 6.49 -5.27 -2.88
C THR A 63 7.39 -4.61 -3.93
N GLY A 64 8.68 -4.43 -3.64
CA GLY A 64 9.66 -3.92 -4.60
C GLY A 64 9.84 -4.85 -5.81
N VAL A 65 9.81 -6.17 -5.60
CA VAL A 65 9.83 -7.14 -6.70
C VAL A 65 8.55 -7.06 -7.55
N ALA A 66 7.38 -6.91 -6.93
CA ALA A 66 6.11 -6.79 -7.65
C ALA A 66 6.01 -5.50 -8.50
N GLN A 67 6.57 -4.39 -8.01
CA GLN A 67 6.62 -3.13 -8.77
C GLN A 67 7.58 -3.16 -9.96
N SER A 68 8.62 -3.99 -9.93
CA SER A 68 9.57 -4.15 -11.05
C SER A 68 9.00 -4.97 -12.23
N LEU A 69 7.89 -5.69 -12.02
CA LEU A 69 7.31 -6.62 -12.99
C LEU A 69 6.00 -6.09 -13.63
N SER A 70 5.56 -4.88 -13.29
CA SER A 70 4.25 -4.30 -13.67
C SER A 70 4.33 -3.10 -14.61
#